data_AF-U6GPC7-F1
#
_entry.id   AF-U6GPC7-F1
#
_cell.length_a   1.000
_cell.length_b   1.000
_cell.length_c   1.000
_cell.angle_alpha   90.00
_cell.angle_beta   90.00
_cell.angle_gamma   90.00
#
_symmetry.space_group_name_H-M   'P 1'
#
loop_
_entity.id
_entity.type
_entity.pdbx_description
1 polymer ?
#
loop_
_entity_poly.entity_id
_entity_poly.type
_entity_poly.pdbx_seq_one_letter_code
_entity_poly.pdbx_strand_id
1 'polypeptide(L)'
;MIQIQQDHAVADETKKIVARDEAAASKKATETQALKDDAQRDLDEALPALEEAVECVKKLKSDHIREVKALSKPPSGVILTMEAVCIMFGVPPVKKHDPSRPGLKIEDYWESAQHKLLKDPKKLLEDLLKYDKDNIPESIIATIGPYIERTDFDPTAIRKASVACEAICMWVRAMFKYYHVAKTVEPKRAKLQQAEAELLATTDNLNKTKARLREVEDKIERLAADFALAVEKKEQLTKEIQSCQKKIQRAAPLLLGLADEKHRWGEQACLSKELYSYISGHALISAGMLTYAGPFTAAYRGELEAQWSELLRLHQLPFQPSCGLKQFLGDPVTIRQWTLWGLPNDELSIQNGIIMDRTRRWSFMIDPQANRFIKRNGKATETGFEVLKLSDATFTREIELSIQLGKWVLIENVSETLDPVLDPILLQQKTKSGSGLEDQMLGLVVTKEAPQLEERKAALAQSNADMRRELQDLQDKILQVMSQSQGNILDDEVLLNTLSASKQTSEEIQEKVQEAELTEREIDEARQCYRKVAARCSQLFFSLVELACVEPMYQYSQQWFQNLVSIGISELASKARFIHKVIVMR
;
A
#
# COMPACT_ATOMS: atom_id res chain seq x y z
N MET A 1 2.66 28.53 -2.04
CA MET A 1 2.29 29.16 -3.32
C MET A 1 2.09 30.67 -3.19
N ILE A 2 0.94 31.19 -2.73
CA ILE A 2 0.63 32.65 -2.73
C ILE A 2 1.77 33.51 -2.14
N GLN A 3 2.24 33.18 -0.93
CA GLN A 3 3.29 33.94 -0.26
C GLN A 3 4.63 33.89 -1.03
N ILE A 4 4.99 32.73 -1.59
CA ILE A 4 6.19 32.57 -2.44
C ILE A 4 6.11 33.47 -3.70
N GLN A 5 4.92 33.65 -4.27
CA GLN A 5 4.71 34.56 -5.41
C GLN A 5 4.84 36.05 -4.99
N GLN A 6 4.40 36.40 -3.78
CA GLN A 6 4.57 37.74 -3.21
C GLN A 6 6.05 38.04 -2.90
N ASP A 7 6.74 37.10 -2.25
CA ASP A 7 8.16 37.22 -1.91
C ASP A 7 9.03 37.30 -3.18
N HIS A 8 8.73 36.52 -4.22
CA HIS A 8 9.39 36.65 -5.53
C HIS A 8 9.23 38.05 -6.14
N ALA A 9 8.03 38.64 -6.10
CA ALA A 9 7.81 39.98 -6.62
C ALA A 9 8.65 41.03 -5.86
N VAL A 10 8.73 40.91 -4.53
CA VAL A 10 9.58 41.76 -3.67
C VAL A 10 11.08 41.55 -3.96
N ALA A 11 11.51 40.32 -4.23
CA ALA A 11 12.89 40.02 -4.64
C ALA A 11 13.22 40.66 -6.01
N ASP A 12 12.31 40.57 -6.99
CA ASP A 12 12.52 41.12 -8.34
C ASP A 12 12.48 42.66 -8.37
N GLU A 13 11.72 43.31 -7.48
CA GLU A 13 11.85 44.76 -7.24
C GLU A 13 13.18 45.11 -6.57
N THR A 14 13.59 44.35 -5.55
CA THR A 14 14.86 44.57 -4.84
C THR A 14 16.06 44.36 -5.77
N LYS A 15 16.01 43.40 -6.70
CA LYS A 15 17.02 43.18 -7.76
C LYS A 15 17.23 44.41 -8.65
N LYS A 16 16.14 45.07 -9.06
CA LYS A 16 16.20 46.30 -9.88
C LYS A 16 16.87 47.45 -9.13
N ILE A 17 16.63 47.55 -7.81
CA ILE A 17 17.29 48.55 -6.94
C ILE A 17 18.79 48.22 -6.81
N VAL A 18 19.15 46.97 -6.50
CA VAL A 18 20.55 46.54 -6.38
C VAL A 18 21.33 46.79 -7.67
N ALA A 19 20.78 46.43 -8.83
CA ALA A 19 21.44 46.64 -10.13
C ALA A 19 21.67 48.14 -10.45
N ARG A 20 20.72 49.01 -10.08
CA ARG A 20 20.87 50.46 -10.25
C ARG A 20 21.94 51.04 -9.31
N ASP A 21 21.92 50.62 -8.05
CA ASP A 21 22.84 51.12 -7.03
C ASP A 21 24.27 50.58 -7.25
N GLU A 22 24.41 49.38 -7.83
CA GLU A 22 25.67 48.80 -8.29
C GLU A 22 26.27 49.56 -9.48
N ALA A 23 25.46 49.94 -10.47
CA ALA A 23 25.90 50.81 -11.56
C ALA A 23 26.36 52.19 -11.05
N ALA A 24 25.65 52.75 -10.06
CA ALA A 24 26.03 54.02 -9.43
C ALA A 24 27.34 53.93 -8.63
N ALA A 25 27.52 52.87 -7.84
CA ALA A 25 28.75 52.61 -7.08
C ALA A 25 29.94 52.35 -8.02
N SER A 26 29.76 51.59 -9.09
CA SER A 26 30.78 51.33 -10.12
C SER A 26 31.23 52.63 -10.81
N LYS A 27 30.30 53.52 -11.15
CA LYS A 27 30.61 54.85 -11.72
C LYS A 27 31.39 55.73 -10.73
N LYS A 28 30.99 55.77 -9.45
CA LYS A 28 31.77 56.48 -8.42
C LYS A 28 33.16 55.86 -8.21
N ALA A 29 33.30 54.55 -8.34
CA ALA A 29 34.59 53.86 -8.18
C ALA A 29 35.57 54.26 -9.29
N THR A 30 35.14 54.30 -10.56
CA THR A 30 36.00 54.73 -11.67
C THR A 30 36.33 56.22 -11.61
N GLU A 31 35.39 57.07 -11.19
CA GLU A 31 35.63 58.50 -10.95
C GLU A 31 36.64 58.74 -9.80
N THR A 32 36.52 58.00 -8.70
CA THR A 32 37.44 58.08 -7.56
C THR A 32 38.84 57.56 -7.92
N GLN A 33 38.93 56.45 -8.67
CA GLN A 33 40.21 55.91 -9.13
C GLN A 33 40.91 56.88 -10.10
N ALA A 34 40.19 57.49 -11.04
CA ALA A 34 40.77 58.48 -11.95
C ALA A 34 41.32 59.72 -11.21
N LEU A 35 40.65 60.18 -10.15
CA LEU A 35 41.16 61.24 -9.27
C LEU A 35 42.41 60.82 -8.47
N LYS A 36 42.52 59.52 -8.15
CA LYS A 36 43.67 58.93 -7.44
C LYS A 36 44.90 58.81 -8.33
N ASP A 37 44.71 58.33 -9.56
CA ASP A 37 45.78 58.21 -10.54
C ASP A 37 46.29 59.62 -10.96
N ASP A 38 45.41 60.61 -11.06
CA ASP A 38 45.75 62.01 -11.32
C ASP A 38 46.49 62.68 -10.14
N ALA A 39 46.09 62.42 -8.90
CA ALA A 39 46.77 62.95 -7.72
C ALA A 39 48.14 62.28 -7.46
N GLN A 40 48.28 60.99 -7.78
CA GLN A 40 49.54 60.26 -7.64
C GLN A 40 50.54 60.67 -8.73
N ARG A 41 50.12 60.78 -9.99
CA ARG A 41 50.96 61.19 -11.13
C ARG A 41 51.68 62.52 -10.89
N ASP A 42 50.98 63.51 -10.34
CA ASP A 42 51.57 64.82 -10.02
C ASP A 42 52.61 64.70 -8.89
N LEU A 43 52.32 63.89 -7.86
CA LEU A 43 53.23 63.63 -6.73
C LEU A 43 54.53 62.94 -7.20
N ASP A 44 54.39 61.98 -8.11
CA ASP A 44 55.50 61.23 -8.73
C ASP A 44 56.42 62.13 -9.59
N GLU A 45 56.02 63.36 -9.92
CA GLU A 45 56.91 64.31 -10.60
C GLU A 45 57.98 64.91 -9.66
N ALA A 46 57.72 64.94 -8.34
CA ALA A 46 58.63 65.51 -7.34
C ALA A 46 59.34 64.46 -6.48
N LEU A 47 58.71 63.30 -6.23
CA LEU A 47 59.28 62.26 -5.38
C LEU A 47 60.67 61.75 -5.84
N PRO A 48 60.93 61.45 -7.13
CA PRO A 48 62.24 60.92 -7.55
C PRO A 48 63.40 61.89 -7.29
N ALA A 49 63.18 63.19 -7.53
CA ALA A 49 64.18 64.23 -7.28
C ALA A 49 64.44 64.41 -5.77
N LEU A 50 63.41 64.24 -4.94
CA LEU A 50 63.54 64.28 -3.48
C LEU A 50 64.28 63.05 -2.95
N GLU A 51 63.96 61.86 -3.44
CA GLU A 51 64.61 60.61 -3.05
C GLU A 51 66.08 60.57 -3.49
N GLU A 52 66.40 61.00 -4.71
CA GLU A 52 67.78 61.13 -5.20
C GLU A 52 68.60 62.07 -4.31
N ALA A 53 68.05 63.26 -3.98
CA ALA A 53 68.74 64.22 -3.13
C ALA A 53 68.92 63.72 -1.69
N VAL A 54 67.91 63.05 -1.12
CA VAL A 54 67.98 62.41 0.20
C VAL A 54 69.01 61.28 0.22
N GLU A 55 69.08 60.46 -0.83
CA GLU A 55 70.12 59.43 -0.99
C GLU A 55 71.52 60.03 -1.12
N CYS A 56 71.68 61.14 -1.84
CA CYS A 56 72.93 61.89 -1.89
C CYS A 56 73.35 62.41 -0.52
N VAL A 57 72.42 62.89 0.31
CA VAL A 57 72.70 63.29 1.70
C VAL A 57 73.07 62.09 2.58
N LYS A 58 72.38 60.94 2.48
CA LYS A 58 72.73 59.71 3.23
C LYS A 58 74.14 59.18 2.90
N LYS A 59 74.63 59.40 1.68
CA LYS A 59 75.96 58.97 1.22
C LYS A 59 77.10 59.84 1.77
N LEU A 60 76.81 61.01 2.34
CA LEU A 60 77.81 61.86 2.99
C LEU A 60 78.27 61.28 4.32
N LYS A 61 79.60 61.22 4.50
CA LYS A 61 80.24 60.95 5.79
C LYS A 61 80.44 62.24 6.58
N SER A 62 80.52 62.14 7.91
CA SER A 62 80.78 63.28 8.81
C SER A 62 82.07 64.05 8.49
N ASP A 63 83.01 63.41 7.81
CA ASP A 63 84.33 63.95 7.53
C ASP A 63 84.30 64.99 6.41
N HIS A 64 83.44 64.83 5.40
CA HIS A 64 83.23 65.83 4.35
C HIS A 64 82.61 67.14 4.87
N ILE A 65 81.86 67.06 5.98
CA ILE A 65 81.33 68.24 6.68
C ILE A 65 82.41 68.87 7.57
N ARG A 66 83.35 68.08 8.11
CA ARG A 66 84.55 68.59 8.81
C ARG A 66 85.51 69.31 7.85
N GLU A 67 85.69 68.78 6.64
CA GLU A 67 86.46 69.40 5.55
C GLU A 67 85.93 70.81 5.24
N VAL A 68 84.62 70.96 5.01
CA VAL A 68 83.98 72.27 4.78
C VAL A 68 84.16 73.22 5.98
N LYS A 69 84.03 72.72 7.21
CA LYS A 69 84.22 73.52 8.44
C LYS A 69 85.65 74.04 8.61
N ALA A 70 86.66 73.30 8.14
CA ALA A 70 88.08 73.64 8.27
C ALA A 70 88.55 74.77 7.33
N LEU A 71 87.71 75.22 6.39
CA LEU A 71 88.04 76.28 5.45
C LEU A 71 88.09 77.65 6.13
N SER A 72 89.30 78.22 6.24
CA SER A 72 89.53 79.58 6.78
C SER A 72 89.11 80.71 5.83
N LYS A 73 88.99 80.42 4.52
CA LYS A 73 88.40 81.32 3.52
C LYS A 73 87.68 80.48 2.45
N PRO A 74 86.36 80.27 2.55
CA PRO A 74 85.62 79.37 1.66
C PRO A 74 85.46 79.94 0.23
N PRO A 75 85.31 79.07 -0.80
CA PRO A 75 84.85 79.47 -2.13
C PRO A 75 83.39 79.97 -2.13
N SER A 76 83.04 80.81 -3.11
CA SER A 76 81.69 81.42 -3.23
C SER A 76 80.54 80.40 -3.24
N GLY A 77 80.69 79.28 -3.96
CA GLY A 77 79.67 78.22 -4.00
C GLY A 77 79.44 77.53 -2.64
N VAL A 78 80.46 77.48 -1.78
CA VAL A 78 80.34 76.94 -0.41
C VAL A 78 79.59 77.92 0.49
N ILE A 79 79.85 79.22 0.34
CA ILE A 79 79.11 80.29 1.04
C ILE A 79 77.62 80.24 0.66
N LEU A 80 77.30 80.30 -0.63
CA LEU A 80 75.93 80.24 -1.16
C LEU A 80 75.16 78.98 -0.72
N THR A 81 75.85 77.83 -0.63
CA THR A 81 75.23 76.59 -0.13
C THR A 81 74.90 76.68 1.35
N MET A 82 75.80 77.20 2.19
CA MET A 82 75.52 77.36 3.62
C MET A 82 74.52 78.48 3.91
N GLU A 83 74.45 79.51 3.07
CA GLU A 83 73.39 80.54 3.08
C GLU A 83 72.02 79.93 2.86
N ALA A 84 71.81 79.21 1.75
CA ALA A 84 70.53 78.57 1.43
C ALA A 84 70.06 77.61 2.53
N VAL A 85 70.99 76.88 3.17
CA VAL A 85 70.70 75.95 4.27
C VAL A 85 70.42 76.68 5.59
N CYS A 86 71.14 77.77 5.88
CA CYS A 86 70.77 78.65 7.00
C CYS A 86 69.34 79.15 6.85
N ILE A 87 68.92 79.53 5.64
CA ILE A 87 67.55 80.00 5.38
C ILE A 87 66.53 78.85 5.56
N MET A 88 66.81 77.64 5.04
CA MET A 88 65.94 76.45 5.24
C MET A 88 65.72 76.09 6.73
N PHE A 89 66.73 76.29 7.58
CA PHE A 89 66.66 76.06 9.03
C PHE A 89 66.37 77.32 9.86
N GLY A 90 65.99 78.45 9.22
CA GLY A 90 65.60 79.69 9.90
C GLY A 90 66.73 80.35 10.72
N VAL A 91 67.99 80.13 10.37
CA VAL A 91 69.17 80.61 11.10
C VAL A 91 69.53 82.05 10.69
N PRO A 92 69.43 83.05 11.59
CA PRO A 92 69.75 84.45 11.25
C PRO A 92 71.26 84.70 11.11
N PRO A 93 71.69 85.66 10.26
CA PRO A 93 73.10 85.98 10.00
C PRO A 93 73.78 86.77 11.13
N VAL A 94 75.12 86.82 11.10
CA VAL A 94 75.92 87.77 11.88
C VAL A 94 76.17 89.02 11.05
N LYS A 95 76.20 90.22 11.66
CA LYS A 95 76.36 91.48 10.90
C LYS A 95 77.78 92.04 11.07
N LYS A 96 78.60 91.93 10.01
CA LYS A 96 79.98 92.43 9.96
C LYS A 96 80.12 93.68 9.08
N HIS A 97 81.24 94.37 9.22
CA HIS A 97 81.58 95.56 8.44
C HIS A 97 82.58 95.20 7.33
N ASP A 98 82.35 95.66 6.11
CA ASP A 98 83.17 95.30 4.93
C ASP A 98 84.57 95.95 4.97
N PRO A 99 85.67 95.19 4.77
CA PRO A 99 87.01 95.76 4.54
C PRO A 99 87.17 96.51 3.20
N SER A 100 86.33 96.22 2.20
CA SER A 100 86.44 96.79 0.83
C SER A 100 85.67 98.09 0.62
N ARG A 101 84.64 98.37 1.45
CA ARG A 101 83.87 99.62 1.44
C ARG A 101 83.48 100.05 2.85
N PRO A 102 84.15 101.07 3.43
CA PRO A 102 83.80 101.59 4.76
C PRO A 102 82.35 102.09 4.81
N GLY A 103 81.55 101.57 5.74
CA GLY A 103 80.20 102.04 6.03
C GLY A 103 79.07 101.04 5.77
N LEU A 104 79.25 100.02 4.92
CA LEU A 104 78.23 98.97 4.74
C LEU A 104 78.40 97.82 5.74
N LYS A 105 77.27 97.36 6.27
CA LYS A 105 77.17 96.11 7.04
C LYS A 105 76.74 94.98 6.09
N ILE A 106 77.54 93.93 6.02
CA ILE A 106 77.23 92.70 5.28
C ILE A 106 76.65 91.68 6.26
N GLU A 107 75.65 90.93 5.80
CA GLU A 107 75.10 89.79 6.53
C GLU A 107 75.97 88.55 6.26
N ASP A 108 76.82 88.21 7.22
CA ASP A 108 77.69 87.04 7.22
C ASP A 108 76.91 85.83 7.75
N TYR A 109 76.34 85.06 6.81
CA TYR A 109 75.71 83.78 7.08
C TYR A 109 76.74 82.65 7.32
N TRP A 110 77.98 82.79 6.84
CA TRP A 110 79.02 81.77 6.98
C TRP A 110 79.46 81.59 8.43
N GLU A 111 79.64 82.68 9.18
CA GLU A 111 79.93 82.62 10.62
C GLU A 111 78.77 82.00 11.40
N SER A 112 77.52 82.34 11.05
CA SER A 112 76.33 81.69 11.63
C SER A 112 76.27 80.20 11.31
N ALA A 113 76.59 79.79 10.07
CA ALA A 113 76.68 78.39 9.67
C ALA A 113 77.78 77.65 10.45
N GLN A 114 78.98 78.22 10.57
CA GLN A 114 80.10 77.63 11.31
C GLN A 114 79.77 77.40 12.80
N HIS A 115 79.11 78.36 13.45
CA HIS A 115 78.79 78.28 14.88
C HIS A 115 77.52 77.50 15.24
N LYS A 116 76.52 77.42 14.33
CA LYS A 116 75.23 76.76 14.61
C LYS A 116 75.02 75.45 13.86
N LEU A 117 75.20 75.41 12.54
CA LEU A 117 74.93 74.24 11.70
C LEU A 117 76.11 73.26 11.66
N LEU A 118 77.30 73.77 11.35
CA LEU A 118 78.53 72.98 11.26
C LEU A 118 79.13 72.66 12.63
N LYS A 119 78.45 73.00 13.74
CA LYS A 119 78.92 72.69 15.10
C LYS A 119 79.15 71.19 15.28
N ASP A 120 78.13 70.39 14.98
CA ASP A 120 78.07 68.95 15.21
C ASP A 120 77.72 68.19 13.90
N PRO A 121 78.73 67.75 13.11
CA PRO A 121 78.54 67.21 11.75
C PRO A 121 77.54 66.05 11.59
N LYS A 122 77.36 65.21 12.62
CA LYS A 122 76.36 64.12 12.59
C LYS A 122 74.94 64.67 12.71
N LYS A 123 74.74 65.69 13.55
CA LYS A 123 73.41 66.24 13.82
C LYS A 123 72.84 66.94 12.59
N LEU A 124 73.67 67.68 11.85
CA LEU A 124 73.24 68.33 10.59
C LEU A 124 72.73 67.30 9.56
N LEU A 125 73.34 66.11 9.47
CA LEU A 125 72.85 65.03 8.60
C LEU A 125 71.52 64.45 9.09
N GLU A 126 71.34 64.27 10.40
CA GLU A 126 70.04 63.84 10.95
C GLU A 126 68.94 64.89 10.76
N ASP A 127 69.26 66.17 10.98
CA ASP A 127 68.31 67.29 10.86
C ASP A 127 67.90 67.50 9.38
N LEU A 128 68.80 67.26 8.40
CA LEU A 128 68.48 67.24 6.96
C LEU A 128 67.61 66.03 6.53
N LEU A 129 67.74 64.89 7.20
CA LEU A 129 66.98 63.66 6.90
C LEU A 129 65.62 63.59 7.62
N LYS A 130 65.46 64.35 8.71
CA LYS A 130 64.23 64.44 9.53
C LYS A 130 63.40 65.71 9.28
N TYR A 131 63.81 66.53 8.30
CA TYR A 131 63.14 67.80 7.99
C TYR A 131 61.69 67.59 7.53
N ASP A 132 60.78 68.43 8.02
CA ASP A 132 59.36 68.39 7.66
C ASP A 132 59.14 69.01 6.27
N LYS A 133 59.25 68.17 5.25
CA LYS A 133 59.02 68.48 3.83
C LYS A 133 57.57 68.90 3.51
N ASP A 134 56.61 68.52 4.36
CA ASP A 134 55.18 68.67 4.10
C ASP A 134 54.63 70.00 4.68
N ASN A 135 55.42 70.70 5.53
CA ASN A 135 55.00 71.91 6.24
C ASN A 135 56.08 73.03 6.21
N ILE A 136 56.59 73.36 5.02
CA ILE A 136 57.61 74.40 4.86
C ILE A 136 56.97 75.80 4.84
N PRO A 137 57.41 76.75 5.69
CA PRO A 137 56.90 78.13 5.66
C PRO A 137 57.15 78.84 4.33
N GLU A 138 56.10 79.47 3.78
CA GLU A 138 56.15 80.17 2.48
C GLU A 138 57.19 81.31 2.45
N SER A 139 57.48 81.93 3.61
CA SER A 139 58.54 82.94 3.77
C SER A 139 59.95 82.39 3.51
N ILE A 140 60.21 81.12 3.84
CA ILE A 140 61.51 80.46 3.61
C ILE A 140 61.67 80.18 2.11
N ILE A 141 60.64 79.60 1.48
CA ILE A 141 60.61 79.32 0.04
C ILE A 141 60.76 80.61 -0.79
N ALA A 142 60.04 81.67 -0.45
CA ALA A 142 60.13 82.97 -1.12
C ALA A 142 61.52 83.62 -1.01
N THR A 143 62.25 83.38 0.09
CA THR A 143 63.62 83.87 0.28
C THR A 143 64.65 83.04 -0.50
N ILE A 144 64.36 81.77 -0.78
CA ILE A 144 65.26 80.82 -1.46
C ILE A 144 65.11 80.81 -2.99
N GLY A 145 63.94 81.12 -3.54
CA GLY A 145 63.71 81.22 -4.99
C GLY A 145 64.80 81.99 -5.76
N PRO A 146 65.16 83.23 -5.33
CA PRO A 146 66.23 84.03 -5.95
C PRO A 146 67.65 83.44 -5.85
N TYR A 147 67.87 82.38 -5.05
CA TYR A 147 69.13 81.62 -5.04
C TYR A 147 69.09 80.47 -6.04
N ILE A 148 67.95 79.79 -6.17
CA ILE A 148 67.77 78.65 -7.10
C ILE A 148 67.81 79.09 -8.57
N GLU A 149 67.37 80.31 -8.87
CA GLU A 149 67.43 80.88 -10.23
C GLU A 149 68.84 81.34 -10.66
N ARG A 150 69.83 81.37 -9.76
CA ARG A 150 71.19 81.83 -10.07
C ARG A 150 72.03 80.71 -10.69
N THR A 151 72.69 81.01 -11.80
CA THR A 151 73.63 80.13 -12.52
C THR A 151 74.75 79.57 -11.64
N ASP A 152 75.09 80.29 -10.56
CA ASP A 152 76.17 79.94 -9.63
C ASP A 152 75.72 78.87 -8.60
N PHE A 153 74.41 78.60 -8.50
CA PHE A 153 73.79 77.67 -7.55
C PHE A 153 73.43 76.32 -8.20
N ASP A 154 74.35 75.80 -9.00
CA ASP A 154 74.20 74.48 -9.63
C ASP A 154 75.05 73.40 -8.94
N PRO A 155 74.49 72.21 -8.64
CA PRO A 155 75.25 71.09 -8.07
C PRO A 155 76.54 70.77 -8.86
N THR A 156 76.53 70.85 -10.19
CA THR A 156 77.71 70.56 -11.02
C THR A 156 78.80 71.63 -10.92
N ALA A 157 78.43 72.88 -10.62
CA ALA A 157 79.35 73.97 -10.34
C ALA A 157 79.89 73.87 -8.90
N ILE A 158 79.01 73.64 -7.93
CA ILE A 158 79.33 73.55 -6.50
C ILE A 158 80.19 72.33 -6.17
N ARG A 159 80.03 71.21 -6.89
CA ARG A 159 80.89 70.01 -6.81
C ARG A 159 82.38 70.33 -6.93
N LYS A 160 82.76 71.32 -7.74
CA LYS A 160 84.16 71.75 -7.91
C LYS A 160 84.75 72.39 -6.65
N ALA A 161 83.90 72.79 -5.70
CA ALA A 161 84.30 73.39 -4.43
C ALA A 161 84.08 72.43 -3.23
N SER A 162 83.00 71.63 -3.20
CA SER A 162 82.81 70.57 -2.21
C SER A 162 81.71 69.57 -2.60
N VAL A 163 81.99 68.28 -2.43
CA VAL A 163 81.01 67.17 -2.59
C VAL A 163 79.91 67.22 -1.52
N ALA A 164 80.23 67.68 -0.30
CA ALA A 164 79.20 67.90 0.73
C ALA A 164 78.23 69.01 0.31
N CYS A 165 78.74 70.09 -0.32
CA CYS A 165 77.89 71.17 -0.80
C CYS A 165 77.07 70.78 -2.04
N GLU A 166 77.57 69.90 -2.92
CA GLU A 166 76.83 69.36 -4.07
C GLU A 166 75.53 68.64 -3.63
N ALA A 167 75.63 67.67 -2.72
CA ALA A 167 74.47 66.93 -2.22
C ALA A 167 73.47 67.81 -1.44
N ILE A 168 73.99 68.78 -0.69
CA ILE A 168 73.16 69.73 0.08
C ILE A 168 72.45 70.75 -0.86
N CYS A 169 73.10 71.18 -1.94
CA CYS A 169 72.47 72.02 -2.98
C CYS A 169 71.34 71.25 -3.70
N MET A 170 71.56 69.97 -4.05
CA MET A 170 70.51 69.10 -4.59
C MET A 170 69.32 69.00 -3.62
N TRP A 171 69.57 68.82 -2.32
CA TRP A 171 68.52 68.73 -1.30
C TRP A 171 67.67 70.01 -1.22
N VAL A 172 68.28 71.21 -1.22
CA VAL A 172 67.51 72.47 -1.22
C VAL A 172 66.67 72.61 -2.49
N ARG A 173 67.23 72.30 -3.67
CA ARG A 173 66.51 72.38 -4.96
C ARG A 173 65.36 71.35 -5.05
N ALA A 174 65.55 70.15 -4.50
CA ALA A 174 64.52 69.13 -4.45
C ALA A 174 63.38 69.46 -3.46
N MET A 175 63.71 69.99 -2.27
CA MET A 175 62.71 70.46 -1.30
C MET A 175 61.86 71.60 -1.87
N PHE A 176 62.48 72.54 -2.61
CA PHE A 176 61.75 73.60 -3.32
C PHE A 176 60.79 73.05 -4.38
N LYS A 177 61.23 72.09 -5.22
CA LYS A 177 60.34 71.43 -6.19
C LYS A 177 59.18 70.70 -5.48
N TYR A 178 59.49 69.98 -4.40
CA TYR A 178 58.49 69.23 -3.63
C TYR A 178 57.42 70.14 -3.03
N TYR A 179 57.80 71.28 -2.44
CA TYR A 179 56.84 72.25 -1.88
C TYR A 179 55.83 72.74 -2.93
N HIS A 180 56.31 73.13 -4.12
CA HIS A 180 55.43 73.61 -5.19
C HIS A 180 54.47 72.52 -5.70
N VAL A 181 54.91 71.27 -5.79
CA VAL A 181 54.06 70.13 -6.18
C VAL A 181 53.11 69.70 -5.05
N ALA A 182 53.53 69.74 -3.79
CA ALA A 182 52.66 69.48 -2.65
C ALA A 182 51.48 70.47 -2.62
N LYS A 183 51.75 71.76 -2.89
CA LYS A 183 50.73 72.82 -2.96
C LYS A 183 49.75 72.69 -4.13
N THR A 184 50.13 72.05 -5.25
CA THR A 184 49.17 71.74 -6.35
C THR A 184 48.40 70.44 -6.10
N VAL A 185 48.98 69.47 -5.40
CA VAL A 185 48.37 68.16 -5.10
C VAL A 185 47.46 68.19 -3.87
N GLU A 186 47.66 69.11 -2.92
CA GLU A 186 46.78 69.32 -1.75
C GLU A 186 45.28 69.41 -2.10
N PRO A 187 44.81 70.29 -3.01
CA PRO A 187 43.39 70.34 -3.39
C PRO A 187 42.91 69.11 -4.16
N LYS A 188 43.81 68.31 -4.77
CA LYS A 188 43.46 67.01 -5.34
C LYS A 188 43.25 65.96 -4.24
N ARG A 189 44.14 65.91 -3.24
CA ARG A 189 44.03 65.03 -2.05
C ARG A 189 42.74 65.28 -1.26
N ALA A 190 42.36 66.54 -1.04
CA ALA A 190 41.12 66.88 -0.34
C ALA A 190 39.87 66.38 -1.10
N LYS A 191 39.83 66.57 -2.43
CA LYS A 191 38.75 66.04 -3.29
C LYS A 191 38.73 64.51 -3.32
N LEU A 192 39.90 63.87 -3.33
CA LEU A 192 40.04 62.42 -3.26
C LEU A 192 39.49 61.88 -1.94
N GLN A 193 39.80 62.49 -0.80
CA GLN A 193 39.23 62.07 0.49
C GLN A 193 37.71 62.18 0.54
N GLN A 194 37.13 63.25 -0.04
CA GLN A 194 35.67 63.34 -0.18
C GLN A 194 35.11 62.24 -1.09
N ALA A 195 35.74 61.99 -2.24
CA ALA A 195 35.30 60.97 -3.19
C ALA A 195 35.42 59.54 -2.61
N GLU A 196 36.50 59.22 -1.91
CA GLU A 196 36.67 57.94 -1.20
C GLU A 196 35.64 57.77 -0.07
N ALA A 197 35.31 58.84 0.67
CA ALA A 197 34.26 58.80 1.70
C ALA A 197 32.84 58.61 1.11
N GLU A 198 32.53 59.30 0.01
CA GLU A 198 31.27 59.10 -0.72
C GLU A 198 31.18 57.71 -1.36
N LEU A 199 32.28 57.20 -1.91
CA LEU A 199 32.38 55.84 -2.44
C LEU A 199 32.07 54.83 -1.34
N LEU A 200 32.75 54.93 -0.19
CA LEU A 200 32.54 54.07 0.96
C LEU A 200 31.08 54.11 1.45
N ALA A 201 30.46 55.29 1.54
CA ALA A 201 29.04 55.40 1.91
C ALA A 201 28.11 54.71 0.89
N THR A 202 28.40 54.80 -0.41
CA THR A 202 27.58 54.13 -1.45
C THR A 202 27.80 52.61 -1.51
N THR A 203 29.02 52.11 -1.32
CA THR A 203 29.29 50.67 -1.26
C THR A 203 28.73 50.04 0.01
N ASP A 204 28.76 50.76 1.14
CA ASP A 204 28.15 50.32 2.39
C ASP A 204 26.61 50.23 2.30
N ASN A 205 25.97 51.14 1.55
CA ASN A 205 24.54 51.02 1.21
C ASN A 205 24.26 49.87 0.24
N LEU A 206 25.08 49.68 -0.80
CA LEU A 206 24.97 48.56 -1.74
C LEU A 206 25.10 47.20 -1.02
N ASN A 207 26.01 47.10 -0.05
CA ASN A 207 26.19 45.90 0.76
C ASN A 207 24.94 45.60 1.60
N LYS A 208 24.28 46.63 2.15
CA LYS A 208 23.02 46.50 2.90
C LYS A 208 21.85 46.07 2.00
N THR A 209 21.73 46.63 0.78
CA THR A 209 20.67 46.22 -0.16
C THR A 209 20.92 44.81 -0.72
N LYS A 210 22.18 44.44 -1.01
CA LYS A 210 22.57 43.07 -1.40
C LYS A 210 22.33 42.06 -0.28
N ALA A 211 22.64 42.39 0.97
CA ALA A 211 22.35 41.53 2.13
C ALA A 211 20.84 41.31 2.30
N ARG A 212 20.03 42.38 2.20
CA ARG A 212 18.57 42.28 2.25
C ARG A 212 17.98 41.47 1.10
N LEU A 213 18.51 41.61 -0.12
CA LEU A 213 18.10 40.78 -1.26
C LEU A 213 18.39 39.30 -0.97
N ARG A 214 19.62 38.97 -0.58
CA ARG A 214 20.01 37.60 -0.24
C ARG A 214 19.13 37.01 0.87
N GLU A 215 18.81 37.79 1.90
CA GLU A 215 17.87 37.39 2.94
C GLU A 215 16.47 37.02 2.43
N VAL A 216 16.00 37.63 1.35
CA VAL A 216 14.70 37.31 0.73
C VAL A 216 14.84 36.08 -0.18
N GLU A 217 15.93 35.96 -0.94
CA GLU A 217 16.22 34.77 -1.76
C GLU A 217 16.40 33.52 -0.90
N ASP A 218 17.19 33.58 0.17
CA ASP A 218 17.34 32.53 1.20
C ASP A 218 15.98 32.09 1.80
N LYS A 219 15.02 33.01 1.94
CA LYS A 219 13.67 32.71 2.44
C LYS A 219 12.80 32.07 1.36
N ILE A 220 12.87 32.55 0.13
CA ILE A 220 12.17 31.97 -1.03
C ILE A 220 12.64 30.53 -1.27
N GLU A 221 13.94 30.25 -1.26
CA GLU A 221 14.47 28.89 -1.46
C GLU A 221 13.99 27.92 -0.38
N ARG A 222 14.01 28.33 0.90
CA ARG A 222 13.49 27.52 2.01
C ARG A 222 11.98 27.28 1.87
N LEU A 223 11.20 28.33 1.64
CA LEU A 223 9.75 28.21 1.45
C LEU A 223 9.38 27.39 0.21
N ALA A 224 10.18 27.42 -0.85
CA ALA A 224 10.00 26.59 -2.04
C ALA A 224 10.33 25.11 -1.77
N ALA A 225 11.40 24.82 -1.03
CA ALA A 225 11.76 23.47 -0.60
C ALA A 225 10.71 22.87 0.35
N ASP A 226 10.30 23.62 1.37
CA ASP A 226 9.23 23.23 2.30
C ASP A 226 7.89 23.00 1.58
N PHE A 227 7.56 23.87 0.60
CA PHE A 227 6.37 23.70 -0.22
C PHE A 227 6.45 22.47 -1.13
N ALA A 228 7.60 22.17 -1.73
CA ALA A 228 7.79 20.96 -2.53
C ALA A 228 7.63 19.69 -1.68
N LEU A 229 8.26 19.63 -0.50
CA LEU A 229 8.11 18.54 0.46
C LEU A 229 6.67 18.39 0.97
N ALA A 230 5.95 19.51 1.16
CA ALA A 230 4.54 19.49 1.55
C ALA A 230 3.62 19.00 0.41
N VAL A 231 3.93 19.35 -0.85
CA VAL A 231 3.20 18.85 -2.03
C VAL A 231 3.44 17.35 -2.24
N GLU A 232 4.68 16.88 -2.12
CA GLU A 232 4.98 15.45 -2.24
C GLU A 232 4.25 14.64 -1.15
N LYS A 233 4.33 15.05 0.12
CA LYS A 233 3.58 14.43 1.23
C LYS A 233 2.07 14.47 0.99
N LYS A 234 1.53 15.57 0.47
CA LYS A 234 0.10 15.67 0.11
C LYS A 234 -0.26 14.65 -0.97
N GLU A 235 0.57 14.47 -2.00
CA GLU A 235 0.32 13.47 -3.05
C GLU A 235 0.42 12.04 -2.53
N GLN A 236 1.41 11.73 -1.70
CA GLN A 236 1.56 10.42 -1.03
C GLN A 236 0.30 10.10 -0.22
N LEU A 237 -0.10 11.00 0.69
CA LEU A 237 -1.32 10.87 1.50
C LEU A 237 -2.59 10.80 0.64
N THR A 238 -2.66 11.51 -0.49
CA THR A 238 -3.81 11.43 -1.41
C THR A 238 -3.90 10.05 -2.08
N LYS A 239 -2.76 9.47 -2.48
CA LYS A 239 -2.68 8.11 -3.05
C LYS A 239 -3.04 7.05 -2.01
N GLU A 240 -2.59 7.22 -0.76
CA GLU A 240 -2.95 6.37 0.38
C GLU A 240 -4.45 6.44 0.71
N ILE A 241 -5.03 7.63 0.79
CA ILE A 241 -6.47 7.83 1.02
C ILE A 241 -7.30 7.18 -0.10
N GLN A 242 -6.94 7.36 -1.37
CA GLN A 242 -7.63 6.72 -2.49
C GLN A 242 -7.52 5.18 -2.46
N SER A 243 -6.35 4.65 -2.07
CA SER A 243 -6.15 3.20 -1.89
C SER A 243 -7.02 2.68 -0.73
N CYS A 244 -7.00 3.35 0.42
CA CYS A 244 -7.79 2.99 1.60
C CYS A 244 -9.30 3.06 1.31
N GLN A 245 -9.77 4.11 0.61
CA GLN A 245 -11.17 4.26 0.23
C GLN A 245 -11.64 3.14 -0.70
N LYS A 246 -10.83 2.73 -1.69
CA LYS A 246 -11.11 1.56 -2.53
C LYS A 246 -11.14 0.26 -1.71
N LYS A 247 -10.20 0.07 -0.77
CA LYS A 247 -10.19 -1.10 0.13
C LYS A 247 -11.45 -1.16 1.00
N ILE A 248 -11.91 -0.04 1.54
CA ILE A 248 -13.16 0.04 2.31
C ILE A 248 -14.39 -0.26 1.44
N GLN A 249 -14.47 0.31 0.22
CA GLN A 249 -15.55 0.03 -0.73
C GLN A 249 -15.62 -1.45 -1.15
N ARG A 250 -14.48 -2.14 -1.23
CA ARG A 250 -14.39 -3.59 -1.49
C ARG A 250 -14.70 -4.43 -0.24
N ALA A 251 -14.27 -3.97 0.94
CA ALA A 251 -14.42 -4.71 2.19
C ALA A 251 -15.86 -4.70 2.73
N ALA A 252 -16.61 -3.61 2.58
CA ALA A 252 -17.94 -3.51 3.18
C ALA A 252 -18.96 -4.53 2.62
N PRO A 253 -19.08 -4.76 1.29
CA PRO A 253 -19.94 -5.81 0.76
C PRO A 253 -19.47 -7.21 1.17
N LEU A 254 -18.15 -7.48 1.17
CA LEU A 254 -17.62 -8.76 1.67
C LEU A 254 -17.96 -9.00 3.14
N LEU A 255 -17.74 -8.02 4.02
CA LEU A 255 -17.94 -8.19 5.46
C LEU A 255 -19.40 -8.45 5.81
N LEU A 256 -20.33 -7.87 5.05
CA LEU A 256 -21.76 -8.13 5.21
C LEU A 256 -22.13 -9.49 4.60
N GLY A 257 -21.76 -9.74 3.33
CA GLY A 257 -22.07 -10.97 2.61
C GLY A 257 -21.40 -12.24 3.18
N LEU A 258 -20.28 -12.12 3.90
CA LEU A 258 -19.60 -13.23 4.60
C LEU A 258 -19.94 -13.31 6.10
N ALA A 259 -20.72 -12.38 6.66
CA ALA A 259 -21.16 -12.47 8.06
C ALA A 259 -22.09 -13.68 8.26
N ASP A 260 -23.02 -13.89 7.31
CA ASP A 260 -23.97 -14.99 7.33
C ASP A 260 -23.28 -16.34 7.11
N GLU A 261 -22.37 -16.44 6.14
CA GLU A 261 -21.48 -17.60 5.94
C GLU A 261 -20.70 -17.94 7.21
N LYS A 262 -20.11 -16.94 7.88
CA LYS A 262 -19.41 -17.14 9.16
C LYS A 262 -20.35 -17.62 10.26
N HIS A 263 -21.58 -17.12 10.32
CA HIS A 263 -22.59 -17.59 11.27
C HIS A 263 -22.98 -19.04 10.99
N ARG A 264 -23.41 -19.34 9.75
CA ARG A 264 -23.83 -20.66 9.27
C ARG A 264 -22.74 -21.71 9.46
N TRP A 265 -21.50 -21.42 9.06
CA TRP A 265 -20.37 -22.34 9.27
C TRP A 265 -20.02 -22.49 10.75
N GLY A 266 -20.18 -21.44 11.56
CA GLY A 266 -20.00 -21.50 13.02
C GLY A 266 -21.03 -22.39 13.71
N GLU A 267 -22.31 -22.21 13.39
CA GLU A 267 -23.42 -23.06 13.87
C GLU A 267 -23.25 -24.51 13.39
N GLN A 268 -23.00 -24.71 12.10
CA GLN A 268 -22.82 -26.04 11.52
C GLN A 268 -21.60 -26.76 12.11
N ALA A 269 -20.51 -26.05 12.41
CA ALA A 269 -19.37 -26.62 13.12
C ALA A 269 -19.67 -26.93 14.59
N CYS A 270 -20.46 -26.09 15.29
CA CYS A 270 -20.88 -26.36 16.67
C CYS A 270 -21.79 -27.60 16.74
N LEU A 271 -22.85 -27.62 15.92
CA LEU A 271 -23.75 -28.76 15.76
C LEU A 271 -23.01 -30.03 15.37
N SER A 272 -22.06 -29.96 14.43
CA SER A 272 -21.25 -31.12 14.02
C SER A 272 -20.38 -31.64 15.16
N LYS A 273 -19.81 -30.75 15.98
CA LYS A 273 -19.00 -31.12 17.15
C LYS A 273 -19.84 -31.73 18.27
N GLU A 274 -21.05 -31.22 18.50
CA GLU A 274 -22.01 -31.79 19.45
C GLU A 274 -22.47 -33.17 18.99
N LEU A 275 -22.94 -33.30 17.74
CA LEU A 275 -23.33 -34.56 17.11
C LEU A 275 -22.19 -35.59 17.18
N TYR A 276 -20.94 -35.19 16.91
CA TYR A 276 -19.78 -36.08 16.99
C TYR A 276 -19.60 -36.73 18.37
N SER A 277 -19.93 -36.01 19.46
CA SER A 277 -19.90 -36.59 20.80
C SER A 277 -20.96 -37.69 20.98
N TYR A 278 -22.16 -37.48 20.43
CA TYR A 278 -23.29 -38.41 20.57
C TYR A 278 -23.20 -39.67 19.69
N ILE A 279 -22.35 -39.68 18.65
CA ILE A 279 -22.16 -40.83 17.74
C ILE A 279 -21.94 -42.14 18.52
N SER A 280 -21.17 -42.11 19.60
CA SER A 280 -20.85 -43.31 20.39
C SER A 280 -22.10 -43.96 21.03
N GLY A 281 -22.97 -43.15 21.66
CA GLY A 281 -24.24 -43.61 22.22
C GLY A 281 -25.24 -43.99 21.13
N HIS A 282 -25.42 -43.15 20.11
CA HIS A 282 -26.36 -43.40 19.01
C HIS A 282 -26.02 -44.66 18.20
N ALA A 283 -24.74 -44.93 17.97
CA ALA A 283 -24.28 -46.15 17.34
C ALA A 283 -24.55 -47.38 18.22
N LEU A 284 -24.42 -47.29 19.55
CA LEU A 284 -24.70 -48.42 20.44
C LEU A 284 -26.20 -48.75 20.50
N ILE A 285 -27.07 -47.75 20.66
CA ILE A 285 -28.53 -47.95 20.56
C ILE A 285 -28.87 -48.55 19.20
N SER A 286 -28.42 -47.93 18.11
CA SER A 286 -28.79 -48.34 16.75
C SER A 286 -28.28 -49.73 16.40
N ALA A 287 -27.04 -50.08 16.77
CA ALA A 287 -26.51 -51.43 16.57
C ALA A 287 -27.24 -52.47 17.42
N GLY A 288 -27.63 -52.11 18.65
CA GLY A 288 -28.51 -52.94 19.47
C GLY A 288 -29.86 -53.16 18.79
N MET A 289 -30.54 -52.09 18.36
CA MET A 289 -31.88 -52.16 17.77
C MET A 289 -31.86 -52.98 16.48
N LEU A 290 -30.84 -52.76 15.64
CA LEU A 290 -30.57 -53.51 14.42
C LEU A 290 -30.33 -55.00 14.66
N THR A 291 -29.78 -55.38 15.83
CA THR A 291 -29.43 -56.77 16.14
C THR A 291 -30.54 -57.52 16.88
N TYR A 292 -31.25 -56.85 17.80
CA TYR A 292 -32.13 -57.50 18.78
C TYR A 292 -33.59 -57.03 18.73
N ALA A 293 -33.91 -55.82 18.24
CA ALA A 293 -35.29 -55.30 18.32
C ALA A 293 -36.25 -55.95 17.30
N GLY A 294 -35.72 -56.53 16.22
CA GLY A 294 -36.48 -57.10 15.10
C GLY A 294 -37.69 -57.96 15.49
N PRO A 295 -37.56 -58.99 16.34
CA PRO A 295 -38.66 -59.87 16.72
C PRO A 295 -39.75 -59.23 17.60
N PHE A 296 -39.52 -58.03 18.14
CA PHE A 296 -40.37 -57.45 19.18
C PHE A 296 -41.35 -56.39 18.66
N THR A 297 -42.46 -56.21 19.38
CA THR A 297 -43.53 -55.24 19.10
C THR A 297 -43.12 -53.80 19.42
N ALA A 298 -43.81 -52.81 18.85
CA ALA A 298 -43.51 -51.39 19.04
C ALA A 298 -43.40 -50.96 20.52
N ALA A 299 -44.30 -51.46 21.38
CA ALA A 299 -44.27 -51.16 22.81
C ALA A 299 -42.98 -51.67 23.48
N TYR A 300 -42.64 -52.94 23.27
CA TYR A 300 -41.43 -53.53 23.83
C TYR A 300 -40.15 -52.93 23.21
N ARG A 301 -40.18 -52.52 21.95
CA ARG A 301 -39.06 -51.76 21.34
C ARG A 301 -38.85 -50.42 22.02
N GLY A 302 -39.91 -49.68 22.32
CA GLY A 302 -39.84 -48.44 23.10
C GLY A 302 -39.31 -48.67 24.51
N GLU A 303 -39.76 -49.73 25.20
CA GLU A 303 -39.24 -50.14 26.51
C GLU A 303 -37.75 -50.51 26.47
N LEU A 304 -37.31 -51.18 25.41
CA LEU A 304 -35.93 -51.65 25.21
C LEU A 304 -34.98 -50.51 24.80
N GLU A 305 -35.44 -49.58 23.95
CA GLU A 305 -34.74 -48.34 23.60
C GLU A 305 -34.64 -47.40 24.82
N ALA A 306 -35.67 -47.35 25.68
CA ALA A 306 -35.62 -46.64 26.96
C ALA A 306 -34.67 -47.31 27.97
N GLN A 307 -34.65 -48.64 28.07
CA GLN A 307 -33.70 -49.38 28.93
C GLN A 307 -32.25 -49.14 28.51
N TRP A 308 -31.95 -49.13 27.21
CA TRP A 308 -30.60 -48.81 26.72
C TRP A 308 -30.24 -47.33 26.89
N SER A 309 -31.20 -46.42 26.73
CA SER A 309 -31.02 -45.01 27.08
C SER A 309 -30.67 -44.83 28.57
N GLU A 310 -31.32 -45.59 29.46
CA GLU A 310 -31.00 -45.58 30.89
C GLU A 310 -29.63 -46.20 31.20
N LEU A 311 -29.25 -47.30 30.54
CA LEU A 311 -27.91 -47.89 30.69
C LEU A 311 -26.81 -46.95 30.17
N LEU A 312 -27.02 -46.23 29.06
CA LEU A 312 -26.10 -45.19 28.59
C LEU A 312 -25.98 -44.05 29.61
N ARG A 313 -27.09 -43.63 30.22
CA ARG A 313 -27.10 -42.61 31.29
C ARG A 313 -26.32 -43.07 32.53
N LEU A 314 -26.50 -44.32 32.96
CA LEU A 314 -25.77 -44.93 34.08
C LEU A 314 -24.27 -45.05 33.78
N HIS A 315 -23.89 -45.37 32.54
CA HIS A 315 -22.50 -45.44 32.08
C HIS A 315 -21.91 -44.09 31.64
N GLN A 316 -22.63 -42.98 31.82
CA GLN A 316 -22.21 -41.61 31.49
C GLN A 316 -21.80 -41.42 30.01
N LEU A 317 -22.33 -42.24 29.11
CA LEU A 317 -22.08 -42.13 27.68
C LEU A 317 -22.98 -41.04 27.07
N PRO A 318 -22.43 -40.09 26.28
CA PRO A 318 -23.21 -39.02 25.69
C PRO A 318 -24.14 -39.56 24.60
N PHE A 319 -25.44 -39.27 24.73
CA PHE A 319 -26.45 -39.51 23.69
C PHE A 319 -27.54 -38.43 23.76
N GLN A 320 -28.15 -38.13 22.62
CA GLN A 320 -29.35 -37.29 22.52
C GLN A 320 -30.61 -38.18 22.57
N PRO A 321 -31.52 -38.04 23.56
CA PRO A 321 -32.68 -38.94 23.72
C PRO A 321 -33.74 -38.90 22.61
N SER A 322 -33.70 -37.92 21.70
CA SER A 322 -34.64 -37.79 20.57
C SER A 322 -34.11 -38.38 19.25
N CYS A 323 -33.00 -39.12 19.30
CA CYS A 323 -32.35 -39.72 18.13
C CYS A 323 -32.42 -41.24 18.23
N GLY A 324 -33.52 -41.81 17.72
CA GLY A 324 -33.68 -43.25 17.62
C GLY A 324 -33.06 -43.81 16.33
N LEU A 325 -33.27 -45.11 16.10
CA LEU A 325 -32.76 -45.84 14.92
C LEU A 325 -33.06 -45.12 13.58
N LYS A 326 -34.21 -44.43 13.49
CA LYS A 326 -34.66 -43.68 12.30
C LYS A 326 -33.76 -42.49 11.99
N GLN A 327 -33.40 -41.69 12.99
CA GLN A 327 -32.60 -40.48 12.83
C GLN A 327 -31.12 -40.77 12.59
N PHE A 328 -30.60 -41.89 13.10
CA PHE A 328 -29.17 -42.22 12.99
C PHE A 328 -28.81 -43.07 11.75
N LEU A 329 -29.62 -44.07 11.35
CA LEU A 329 -29.30 -44.95 10.21
C LEU A 329 -30.20 -44.75 8.99
N GLY A 330 -31.28 -43.99 9.11
CA GLY A 330 -32.26 -43.76 8.05
C GLY A 330 -31.93 -42.54 7.18
N ASP A 331 -31.64 -42.76 5.90
CA ASP A 331 -31.57 -41.68 4.91
C ASP A 331 -33.00 -41.20 4.58
N PRO A 332 -33.33 -39.90 4.73
CA PRO A 332 -34.64 -39.36 4.35
C PRO A 332 -35.03 -39.62 2.89
N VAL A 333 -34.07 -39.71 1.96
CA VAL A 333 -34.34 -40.01 0.55
C VAL A 333 -34.75 -41.46 0.37
N THR A 334 -34.00 -42.43 0.92
CA THR A 334 -34.42 -43.83 0.88
C THR A 334 -35.69 -44.08 1.69
N ILE A 335 -35.89 -43.42 2.84
CA ILE A 335 -37.15 -43.52 3.59
C ILE A 335 -38.32 -42.92 2.80
N ARG A 336 -38.14 -41.79 2.11
CA ARG A 336 -39.21 -41.23 1.25
C ARG A 336 -39.46 -42.11 0.04
N GLN A 337 -38.44 -42.77 -0.51
CA GLN A 337 -38.63 -43.84 -1.49
C GLN A 337 -39.38 -45.02 -0.85
N TRP A 338 -39.02 -45.52 0.32
CA TRP A 338 -39.72 -46.62 1.02
C TRP A 338 -41.17 -46.28 1.41
N THR A 339 -41.43 -45.03 1.80
CA THR A 339 -42.77 -44.54 2.16
C THR A 339 -43.60 -44.25 0.91
N LEU A 340 -43.03 -43.71 -0.17
CA LEU A 340 -43.65 -43.79 -1.51
C LEU A 340 -43.99 -45.25 -1.75
N TRP A 341 -42.98 -46.12 -1.69
CA TRP A 341 -42.98 -47.58 -1.73
C TRP A 341 -43.74 -48.28 -0.58
N GLY A 342 -44.77 -47.64 0.00
CA GLY A 342 -45.86 -48.27 0.77
C GLY A 342 -45.47 -49.06 1.99
N LEU A 343 -44.24 -48.91 2.46
CA LEU A 343 -44.00 -48.91 3.89
C LEU A 343 -44.99 -47.89 4.49
N PRO A 344 -45.82 -48.28 5.49
CA PRO A 344 -46.62 -47.30 6.19
C PRO A 344 -45.68 -46.33 6.92
N ASN A 345 -46.07 -45.06 7.02
CA ASN A 345 -45.20 -44.00 7.54
C ASN A 345 -45.14 -43.97 9.08
N ASP A 346 -45.46 -45.09 9.74
CA ASP A 346 -45.36 -45.26 11.18
C ASP A 346 -43.94 -45.65 11.61
N GLU A 347 -43.64 -45.46 12.89
CA GLU A 347 -42.29 -45.66 13.42
C GLU A 347 -41.84 -47.13 13.42
N LEU A 348 -42.75 -48.08 13.72
CA LEU A 348 -42.43 -49.51 13.72
C LEU A 348 -42.08 -49.98 12.30
N SER A 349 -42.88 -49.57 11.31
CA SER A 349 -42.64 -49.86 9.90
C SER A 349 -41.33 -49.25 9.41
N ILE A 350 -41.06 -47.98 9.70
CA ILE A 350 -39.81 -47.33 9.29
C ILE A 350 -38.60 -48.01 9.97
N GLN A 351 -38.68 -48.34 11.26
CA GLN A 351 -37.65 -49.15 11.92
C GLN A 351 -37.47 -50.52 11.24
N ASN A 352 -38.55 -51.21 10.87
CA ASN A 352 -38.49 -52.50 10.14
C ASN A 352 -37.81 -52.36 8.77
N GLY A 353 -38.09 -51.29 8.03
CA GLY A 353 -37.42 -50.98 6.77
C GLY A 353 -35.92 -50.75 6.93
N ILE A 354 -35.51 -49.99 7.96
CA ILE A 354 -34.09 -49.78 8.29
C ILE A 354 -33.42 -51.09 8.72
N ILE A 355 -34.10 -51.91 9.54
CA ILE A 355 -33.58 -53.22 9.96
C ILE A 355 -33.36 -54.11 8.73
N MET A 356 -34.33 -54.21 7.83
CA MET A 356 -34.21 -55.00 6.60
C MET A 356 -33.09 -54.51 5.68
N ASP A 357 -32.90 -53.20 5.51
CA ASP A 357 -31.85 -52.64 4.65
C ASP A 357 -30.44 -52.80 5.25
N ARG A 358 -30.30 -52.61 6.56
CA ARG A 358 -29.00 -52.52 7.23
C ARG A 358 -28.51 -53.86 7.84
N THR A 359 -29.36 -54.88 8.00
CA THR A 359 -28.95 -56.18 8.57
C THR A 359 -28.13 -57.05 7.61
N ARG A 360 -27.26 -57.88 8.18
CA ARG A 360 -26.50 -58.96 7.51
C ARG A 360 -27.10 -60.36 7.73
N ARG A 361 -28.40 -60.42 7.99
CA ARG A 361 -29.20 -61.64 8.16
C ARG A 361 -30.52 -61.41 7.43
N TRP A 362 -31.09 -62.43 6.79
CA TRP A 362 -32.43 -62.27 6.21
C TRP A 362 -33.46 -62.08 7.33
N SER A 363 -34.36 -61.11 7.17
CA SER A 363 -35.41 -60.84 8.15
C SER A 363 -36.57 -61.81 7.98
N PHE A 364 -36.81 -62.67 8.96
CA PHE A 364 -38.05 -63.45 9.05
C PHE A 364 -39.20 -62.54 9.47
N MET A 365 -40.38 -62.71 8.86
CA MET A 365 -41.53 -61.82 9.05
C MET A 365 -42.76 -62.59 9.53
N ILE A 366 -43.43 -62.01 10.54
CA ILE A 366 -44.64 -62.56 11.15
C ILE A 366 -45.88 -61.71 10.78
N ASP A 367 -45.70 -60.62 10.01
CA ASP A 367 -46.77 -59.71 9.58
C ASP A 367 -47.13 -59.89 8.10
N PRO A 368 -48.34 -60.37 7.76
CA PRO A 368 -48.82 -60.48 6.38
C PRO A 368 -48.91 -59.14 5.62
N GLN A 369 -48.96 -57.99 6.31
CA GLN A 369 -49.02 -56.68 5.66
C GLN A 369 -47.66 -56.24 5.11
N ALA A 370 -46.57 -56.63 5.78
CA ALA A 370 -45.20 -56.37 5.35
C ALA A 370 -44.91 -56.96 3.95
N ASN A 371 -45.57 -58.07 3.59
CA ASN A 371 -45.48 -58.66 2.24
C ASN A 371 -45.87 -57.68 1.14
N ARG A 372 -46.64 -56.61 1.39
CA ARG A 372 -46.90 -55.59 0.35
C ARG A 372 -45.74 -54.61 0.17
N PHE A 373 -45.07 -54.18 1.25
CA PHE A 373 -43.83 -53.38 1.17
C PHE A 373 -42.63 -54.20 0.65
N ILE A 374 -42.52 -55.46 1.09
CA ILE A 374 -41.56 -56.46 0.60
C ILE A 374 -42.10 -57.22 -0.62
N LYS A 375 -43.17 -56.68 -1.19
CA LYS A 375 -43.44 -56.69 -2.60
C LYS A 375 -43.77 -55.24 -3.07
N ARG A 376 -43.05 -54.17 -2.65
CA ARG A 376 -42.93 -52.79 -3.27
C ARG A 376 -41.54 -52.27 -3.73
N ASN A 377 -40.45 -52.72 -3.11
CA ASN A 377 -39.09 -52.18 -3.24
C ASN A 377 -38.24 -52.88 -4.33
N GLY A 378 -37.81 -54.13 -4.12
CA GLY A 378 -36.86 -54.88 -4.95
C GLY A 378 -37.33 -55.56 -6.25
N LYS A 379 -38.34 -55.04 -6.95
CA LYS A 379 -38.55 -55.18 -8.41
C LYS A 379 -38.28 -53.85 -9.11
N ALA A 380 -38.27 -52.73 -8.37
CA ALA A 380 -37.76 -51.45 -8.84
C ALA A 380 -36.22 -51.44 -8.92
N THR A 381 -35.56 -52.38 -8.23
CA THR A 381 -34.17 -52.75 -8.51
C THR A 381 -34.05 -53.57 -9.79
N GLU A 382 -33.05 -53.25 -10.60
CA GLU A 382 -32.87 -53.70 -11.99
C GLU A 382 -32.73 -55.22 -12.18
N THR A 383 -32.45 -55.98 -11.12
CA THR A 383 -32.17 -57.43 -11.20
C THR A 383 -33.42 -58.34 -11.11
N GLY A 384 -34.64 -57.78 -11.02
CA GLY A 384 -35.90 -58.55 -11.03
C GLY A 384 -36.22 -59.26 -9.70
N PHE A 385 -37.29 -60.07 -9.66
CA PHE A 385 -37.90 -60.63 -8.42
C PHE A 385 -38.71 -61.90 -8.68
N GLU A 386 -38.92 -62.71 -7.64
CA GLU A 386 -39.74 -63.94 -7.67
C GLU A 386 -40.44 -64.20 -6.31
N VAL A 387 -41.55 -64.95 -6.29
CA VAL A 387 -42.26 -65.39 -5.05
C VAL A 387 -42.45 -66.90 -5.07
N LEU A 388 -42.09 -67.58 -4.00
CA LEU A 388 -42.06 -69.05 -3.90
C LEU A 388 -42.79 -69.54 -2.64
N LYS A 389 -43.26 -70.80 -2.63
CA LYS A 389 -43.80 -71.46 -1.42
C LYS A 389 -43.14 -72.84 -1.24
N LEU A 390 -42.95 -73.24 0.02
CA LEU A 390 -42.29 -74.51 0.39
C LEU A 390 -43.10 -75.77 -0.02
N SER A 391 -44.37 -75.60 -0.37
CA SER A 391 -45.26 -76.67 -0.87
C SER A 391 -44.99 -77.10 -2.31
N ASP A 392 -44.24 -76.29 -3.08
CA ASP A 392 -44.33 -76.31 -4.52
C ASP A 392 -43.22 -77.16 -5.14
N ALA A 393 -43.58 -78.14 -5.99
CA ALA A 393 -42.64 -79.14 -6.51
C ALA A 393 -41.50 -78.58 -7.40
N THR A 394 -41.54 -77.30 -7.78
CA THR A 394 -40.51 -76.59 -8.55
C THR A 394 -39.61 -75.69 -7.69
N PHE A 395 -39.90 -75.53 -6.39
CA PHE A 395 -39.26 -74.59 -5.46
C PHE A 395 -37.73 -74.53 -5.58
N THR A 396 -37.06 -75.68 -5.48
CA THR A 396 -35.58 -75.78 -5.50
C THR A 396 -34.96 -75.29 -6.82
N ARG A 397 -35.68 -75.42 -7.94
CA ARG A 397 -35.22 -74.96 -9.26
C ARG A 397 -35.44 -73.46 -9.45
N GLU A 398 -36.55 -72.94 -8.94
CA GLU A 398 -36.89 -71.52 -9.08
C GLU A 398 -36.06 -70.64 -8.14
N ILE A 399 -35.69 -71.14 -6.95
CA ILE A 399 -34.74 -70.45 -6.07
C ILE A 399 -33.31 -70.47 -6.64
N GLU A 400 -32.87 -71.58 -7.25
CA GLU A 400 -31.57 -71.66 -7.94
C GLU A 400 -31.48 -70.65 -9.10
N LEU A 401 -32.48 -70.60 -9.97
CA LEU A 401 -32.55 -69.63 -11.07
C LEU A 401 -32.59 -68.19 -10.57
N SER A 402 -33.29 -67.94 -9.46
CA SER A 402 -33.35 -66.60 -8.86
C SER A 402 -32.01 -66.17 -8.28
N ILE A 403 -31.29 -67.10 -7.65
CA ILE A 403 -29.90 -66.91 -7.21
C ILE A 403 -29.01 -66.63 -8.42
N GLN A 404 -29.01 -67.45 -9.47
CA GLN A 404 -28.15 -67.25 -10.65
C GLN A 404 -28.38 -65.89 -11.34
N LEU A 405 -29.59 -65.35 -11.31
CA LEU A 405 -29.95 -64.06 -11.92
C LEU A 405 -29.82 -62.85 -10.96
N GLY A 406 -29.60 -63.07 -9.66
CA GLY A 406 -29.70 -62.00 -8.65
C GLY A 406 -31.12 -61.44 -8.49
N LYS A 407 -32.14 -62.26 -8.79
CA LYS A 407 -33.55 -61.93 -8.63
C LYS A 407 -33.95 -61.97 -7.17
N TRP A 408 -34.74 -60.99 -6.81
CA TRP A 408 -35.20 -60.72 -5.48
C TRP A 408 -36.30 -61.73 -5.07
N VAL A 409 -35.92 -62.75 -4.29
CA VAL A 409 -36.83 -63.82 -3.80
C VAL A 409 -37.61 -63.43 -2.54
N LEU A 410 -38.89 -63.80 -2.48
CA LEU A 410 -39.69 -63.89 -1.26
C LEU A 410 -40.26 -65.31 -1.10
N ILE A 411 -40.22 -65.87 0.12
CA ILE A 411 -40.82 -67.18 0.45
C ILE A 411 -42.05 -66.95 1.33
N GLU A 412 -43.21 -67.50 0.94
CA GLU A 412 -44.47 -67.39 1.68
C GLU A 412 -44.88 -68.73 2.32
N ASN A 413 -45.75 -68.65 3.35
CA ASN A 413 -46.27 -69.80 4.11
C ASN A 413 -45.19 -70.71 4.73
N VAL A 414 -44.13 -70.11 5.28
CA VAL A 414 -43.09 -70.83 6.02
C VAL A 414 -43.65 -71.42 7.32
N SER A 415 -43.53 -72.75 7.46
CA SER A 415 -43.86 -73.51 8.67
C SER A 415 -42.81 -73.37 9.77
N GLU A 416 -43.14 -73.79 11.00
CA GLU A 416 -42.19 -73.85 12.14
C GLU A 416 -40.96 -74.73 11.85
N THR A 417 -41.09 -75.69 10.93
CA THR A 417 -39.99 -76.47 10.35
C THR A 417 -39.58 -75.91 8.99
N LEU A 418 -38.28 -75.70 8.78
CA LEU A 418 -37.64 -75.36 7.50
C LEU A 418 -36.89 -76.57 6.92
N ASP A 419 -36.71 -76.60 5.60
CA ASP A 419 -35.86 -77.58 4.91
C ASP A 419 -34.37 -77.16 5.01
N PRO A 420 -33.45 -78.03 5.49
CA PRO A 420 -32.01 -77.76 5.53
C PRO A 420 -31.37 -77.37 4.19
N VAL A 421 -32.01 -77.66 3.04
CA VAL A 421 -31.59 -77.15 1.72
C VAL A 421 -31.51 -75.62 1.68
N LEU A 422 -32.24 -74.92 2.56
CA LEU A 422 -32.20 -73.46 2.67
C LEU A 422 -31.06 -72.93 3.53
N ASP A 423 -30.40 -73.72 4.37
CA ASP A 423 -29.33 -73.24 5.27
C ASP A 423 -28.19 -72.48 4.56
N PRO A 424 -27.66 -72.93 3.40
CA PRO A 424 -26.65 -72.18 2.66
C PRO A 424 -27.12 -70.78 2.27
N ILE A 425 -28.36 -70.68 1.77
CA ILE A 425 -28.98 -69.43 1.31
C ILE A 425 -29.28 -68.53 2.51
N LEU A 426 -29.82 -69.09 3.59
CA LEU A 426 -30.18 -68.37 4.81
C LEU A 426 -28.96 -67.82 5.56
N LEU A 427 -27.81 -68.49 5.45
CA LEU A 427 -26.49 -68.01 5.90
C LEU A 427 -25.86 -66.93 4.97
N GLN A 428 -26.64 -66.36 4.04
CA GLN A 428 -26.24 -65.34 3.05
C GLN A 428 -25.09 -65.77 2.13
N GLN A 429 -25.03 -67.05 1.73
CA GLN A 429 -24.31 -67.45 0.53
C GLN A 429 -25.07 -66.89 -0.68
N LYS A 430 -24.54 -65.81 -1.26
CA LYS A 430 -25.31 -64.83 -2.04
C LYS A 430 -25.67 -65.29 -3.45
N THR A 431 -26.94 -65.08 -3.80
CA THR A 431 -27.35 -63.88 -4.58
C THR A 431 -28.77 -63.43 -4.16
N LYS A 432 -29.13 -62.15 -4.33
CA LYS A 432 -30.10 -61.42 -3.44
C LYS A 432 -31.51 -61.17 -4.02
N SER A 433 -32.53 -60.66 -3.28
CA SER A 433 -32.69 -60.37 -1.83
C SER A 433 -33.94 -60.96 -1.12
N GLY A 434 -35.23 -60.57 -1.32
CA GLY A 434 -35.87 -59.71 -2.34
C GLY A 434 -37.11 -58.87 -1.93
N SER A 435 -37.65 -57.93 -2.77
CA SER A 435 -38.73 -57.01 -2.28
C SER A 435 -39.78 -56.17 -3.13
N GLY A 436 -40.04 -56.15 -4.47
CA GLY A 436 -41.29 -55.46 -5.04
C GLY A 436 -41.40 -54.36 -6.18
N LEU A 437 -42.50 -54.10 -6.95
CA LEU A 437 -43.93 -54.12 -6.55
C LEU A 437 -44.77 -52.83 -6.60
N GLU A 438 -45.75 -52.74 -5.70
CA GLU A 438 -46.93 -51.83 -5.63
C GLU A 438 -46.59 -50.32 -5.83
N ASP A 439 -45.31 -49.92 -5.89
CA ASP A 439 -44.89 -48.54 -6.22
C ASP A 439 -44.28 -48.31 -7.58
N GLN A 440 -43.76 -49.37 -8.21
CA GLN A 440 -43.81 -49.40 -9.67
C GLN A 440 -45.28 -49.29 -10.13
N MET A 441 -46.25 -49.79 -9.34
CA MET A 441 -47.68 -49.52 -9.60
C MET A 441 -48.10 -48.07 -9.26
N LEU A 442 -47.53 -47.41 -8.23
CA LEU A 442 -47.82 -46.00 -7.94
C LEU A 442 -47.28 -45.09 -9.03
N GLY A 443 -46.02 -45.29 -9.45
CA GLY A 443 -45.47 -44.66 -10.65
C GLY A 443 -46.34 -44.94 -11.87
N LEU A 444 -46.53 -46.21 -12.24
CA LEU A 444 -47.29 -46.60 -13.43
C LEU A 444 -48.73 -46.07 -13.48
N VAL A 445 -49.43 -45.95 -12.35
CA VAL A 445 -50.76 -45.30 -12.31
C VAL A 445 -50.64 -43.80 -12.58
N VAL A 446 -49.73 -43.09 -11.91
CA VAL A 446 -49.57 -41.63 -12.10
C VAL A 446 -49.05 -41.31 -13.51
N THR A 447 -48.08 -42.07 -14.03
CA THR A 447 -47.56 -41.97 -15.41
C THR A 447 -48.64 -42.18 -16.49
N LYS A 448 -49.77 -42.82 -16.17
CA LYS A 448 -50.84 -43.12 -17.15
C LYS A 448 -52.09 -42.24 -17.01
N GLU A 449 -52.52 -41.94 -15.79
CA GLU A 449 -53.64 -41.01 -15.54
C GLU A 449 -53.21 -39.54 -15.64
N ALA A 450 -52.03 -39.21 -15.13
CA ALA A 450 -51.53 -37.84 -15.02
C ALA A 450 -50.03 -37.73 -15.39
N PRO A 451 -49.62 -38.09 -16.62
CA PRO A 451 -48.22 -38.06 -17.06
C PRO A 451 -47.54 -36.70 -16.79
N GLN A 452 -48.27 -35.60 -16.98
CA GLN A 452 -47.80 -34.23 -16.72
C GLN A 452 -47.38 -34.00 -15.26
N LEU A 453 -47.99 -34.67 -14.27
CA LEU A 453 -47.57 -34.58 -12.87
C LEU A 453 -46.26 -35.32 -12.64
N GLU A 454 -46.06 -36.48 -13.27
CA GLU A 454 -44.86 -37.29 -13.07
C GLU A 454 -43.67 -36.75 -13.88
N GLU A 455 -43.90 -36.22 -15.08
CA GLU A 455 -42.92 -35.42 -15.84
C GLU A 455 -42.50 -34.18 -15.05
N ARG A 456 -43.47 -33.39 -14.54
CA ARG A 456 -43.18 -32.21 -13.73
C ARG A 456 -42.47 -32.57 -12.42
N LYS A 457 -42.82 -33.69 -11.77
CA LYS A 457 -42.11 -34.15 -10.57
C LYS A 457 -40.70 -34.64 -10.87
N ALA A 458 -40.48 -35.40 -11.94
CA ALA A 458 -39.15 -35.86 -12.33
C ALA A 458 -38.25 -34.64 -12.65
N ALA A 459 -38.76 -33.67 -13.40
CA ALA A 459 -38.06 -32.42 -13.68
C ALA A 459 -37.76 -31.60 -12.40
N LEU A 460 -38.72 -31.47 -11.48
CA LEU A 460 -38.50 -30.78 -10.20
C LEU A 460 -37.53 -31.52 -9.28
N ALA A 461 -37.60 -32.84 -9.17
CA ALA A 461 -36.71 -33.63 -8.33
C ALA A 461 -35.27 -33.58 -8.85
N GLN A 462 -35.09 -33.68 -10.18
CA GLN A 462 -33.79 -33.49 -10.81
C GLN A 462 -33.29 -32.05 -10.61
N SER A 463 -34.12 -31.04 -10.92
CA SER A 463 -33.75 -29.63 -10.75
C SER A 463 -33.44 -29.25 -9.30
N ASN A 464 -34.16 -29.77 -8.31
CA ASN A 464 -33.89 -29.54 -6.89
C ASN A 464 -32.58 -30.23 -6.45
N ALA A 465 -32.33 -31.46 -6.91
CA ALA A 465 -31.06 -32.16 -6.66
C ALA A 465 -29.85 -31.45 -7.32
N ASP A 466 -30.02 -30.95 -8.54
CA ASP A 466 -28.98 -30.25 -9.28
C ASP A 466 -28.74 -28.85 -8.70
N MET A 467 -29.79 -28.07 -8.37
CA MET A 467 -29.67 -26.79 -7.65
C MET A 467 -29.01 -26.96 -6.27
N ARG A 468 -29.35 -28.01 -5.53
CA ARG A 468 -28.71 -28.31 -4.23
C ARG A 468 -27.24 -28.68 -4.39
N ARG A 469 -26.86 -29.36 -5.48
CA ARG A 469 -25.45 -29.61 -5.83
C ARG A 469 -24.75 -28.31 -6.22
N GLU A 470 -25.32 -27.48 -7.09
CA GLU A 470 -24.75 -26.19 -7.48
C GLU A 470 -24.51 -25.27 -6.27
N LEU A 471 -25.46 -25.23 -5.32
CA LEU A 471 -25.33 -24.46 -4.09
C LEU A 471 -24.18 -24.99 -3.22
N GLN A 472 -23.99 -26.32 -3.13
CA GLN A 472 -22.85 -26.91 -2.44
C GLN A 472 -21.53 -26.66 -3.18
N ASP A 473 -21.47 -26.87 -4.49
CA ASP A 473 -20.28 -26.63 -5.33
C ASP A 473 -19.85 -25.14 -5.27
N LEU A 474 -20.81 -24.20 -5.18
CA LEU A 474 -20.54 -22.77 -4.94
C LEU A 474 -19.95 -22.52 -3.55
N GLN A 475 -20.45 -23.18 -2.50
CA GLN A 475 -19.89 -23.06 -1.14
C GLN A 475 -18.48 -23.65 -1.04
N ASP A 476 -18.26 -24.84 -1.59
CA ASP A 476 -16.95 -25.50 -1.60
C ASP A 476 -15.95 -24.71 -2.45
N LYS A 477 -16.39 -24.09 -3.55
CA LYS A 477 -15.59 -23.13 -4.34
C LYS A 477 -15.24 -21.88 -3.54
N ILE A 478 -16.20 -21.27 -2.81
CA ILE A 478 -15.93 -20.11 -1.93
C ILE A 478 -14.90 -20.48 -0.85
N LEU A 479 -15.04 -21.65 -0.21
CA LEU A 479 -14.12 -22.15 0.80
C LEU A 479 -12.72 -22.45 0.23
N GLN A 480 -12.64 -23.09 -0.94
CA GLN A 480 -11.38 -23.33 -1.66
C GLN A 480 -10.68 -22.01 -1.98
N VAL A 481 -11.42 -21.04 -2.52
CA VAL A 481 -10.93 -19.71 -2.90
C VAL A 481 -10.45 -18.91 -1.69
N MET A 482 -11.14 -19.00 -0.54
CA MET A 482 -10.68 -18.46 0.74
C MET A 482 -9.45 -19.20 1.31
N SER A 483 -9.35 -20.52 1.10
CA SER A 483 -8.21 -21.32 1.59
C SER A 483 -6.95 -21.19 0.74
N GLN A 484 -7.07 -20.82 -0.54
CA GLN A 484 -5.95 -20.63 -1.46
C GLN A 484 -5.38 -19.20 -1.42
N SER A 485 -6.15 -18.21 -0.97
CA SER A 485 -5.75 -16.80 -0.92
C SER A 485 -4.81 -16.50 0.26
N GLN A 486 -3.53 -16.81 0.09
CA GLN A 486 -2.47 -16.45 1.04
C GLN A 486 -2.13 -14.95 0.95
N GLY A 487 -2.71 -14.12 1.83
CA GLY A 487 -2.37 -12.71 1.96
C GLY A 487 -3.57 -11.81 2.22
N ASN A 488 -3.49 -10.55 1.77
CA ASN A 488 -4.59 -9.60 1.91
C ASN A 488 -5.63 -9.78 0.79
N ILE A 489 -6.71 -10.49 1.11
CA ILE A 489 -7.88 -10.75 0.23
C ILE A 489 -8.42 -9.46 -0.45
N LEU A 490 -8.27 -8.29 0.18
CA LEU A 490 -8.80 -7.01 -0.35
C LEU A 490 -8.00 -6.43 -1.53
N ASP A 491 -6.79 -6.94 -1.80
CA ASP A 491 -5.94 -6.47 -2.89
C ASP A 491 -6.22 -7.20 -4.23
N ASP A 492 -6.79 -8.40 -4.21
CA ASP A 492 -7.15 -9.16 -5.42
C ASP A 492 -8.60 -8.83 -5.86
N GLU A 493 -8.70 -8.05 -6.93
CA GLU A 493 -9.97 -7.62 -7.53
C GLU A 493 -10.71 -8.74 -8.29
N VAL A 494 -10.01 -9.78 -8.76
CA VAL A 494 -10.63 -10.92 -9.44
C VAL A 494 -11.27 -11.85 -8.41
N LEU A 495 -10.56 -12.12 -7.32
CA LEU A 495 -11.05 -12.81 -6.13
C LEU A 495 -12.34 -12.15 -5.58
N LEU A 496 -12.30 -10.84 -5.35
CA LEU A 496 -13.43 -10.06 -4.83
C LEU A 496 -14.69 -10.17 -5.71
N ASN A 497 -14.55 -9.92 -7.01
CA ASN A 497 -15.68 -9.98 -7.94
C ASN A 497 -16.23 -11.41 -8.08
N THR A 498 -15.37 -12.43 -8.03
CA THR A 498 -15.78 -13.85 -8.08
C THR A 498 -16.57 -14.25 -6.84
N LEU A 499 -16.14 -13.81 -5.64
CA LEU A 499 -16.86 -14.06 -4.40
C LEU A 499 -18.23 -13.37 -4.38
N SER A 500 -18.30 -12.10 -4.77
CA SER A 500 -19.57 -11.34 -4.82
C SER A 500 -20.58 -11.96 -5.79
N ALA A 501 -20.14 -12.37 -6.98
CA ALA A 501 -21.00 -13.05 -7.94
C ALA A 501 -21.47 -14.42 -7.42
N SER A 502 -20.57 -15.20 -6.82
CA SER A 502 -20.89 -16.54 -6.30
C SER A 502 -21.89 -16.48 -5.12
N LYS A 503 -21.79 -15.45 -4.27
CA LYS A 503 -22.77 -15.18 -3.20
C LYS A 503 -24.15 -14.85 -3.77
N GLN A 504 -24.24 -13.91 -4.71
CA GLN A 504 -25.52 -13.55 -5.34
C GLN A 504 -26.19 -14.77 -6.00
N THR A 505 -25.44 -15.59 -6.74
CA THR A 505 -26.00 -16.83 -7.31
C THR A 505 -26.45 -17.82 -6.25
N SER A 506 -25.79 -17.89 -5.10
CA SER A 506 -26.22 -18.76 -3.99
C SER A 506 -27.53 -18.28 -3.35
N GLU A 507 -27.77 -16.97 -3.26
CA GLU A 507 -29.03 -16.40 -2.79
C GLU A 507 -30.17 -16.70 -3.79
N GLU A 508 -29.95 -16.41 -5.07
CA GLU A 508 -30.92 -16.69 -6.15
C GLU A 508 -31.26 -18.18 -6.30
N ILE A 509 -30.32 -19.10 -6.03
CA ILE A 509 -30.58 -20.55 -6.02
C ILE A 509 -31.34 -20.94 -4.74
N GLN A 510 -31.02 -20.35 -3.60
CA GLN A 510 -31.68 -20.67 -2.32
C GLN A 510 -33.17 -20.28 -2.33
N GLU A 511 -33.55 -19.17 -2.96
CA GLU A 511 -34.96 -18.81 -3.19
C GLU A 511 -35.66 -19.83 -4.10
N LYS A 512 -35.06 -20.18 -5.24
CA LYS A 512 -35.60 -21.18 -6.19
C LYS A 512 -35.78 -22.57 -5.57
N VAL A 513 -34.89 -22.98 -4.66
CA VAL A 513 -35.03 -24.24 -3.90
C VAL A 513 -36.24 -24.19 -2.95
N GLN A 514 -36.54 -23.04 -2.33
CA GLN A 514 -37.74 -22.90 -1.49
C GLN A 514 -39.04 -22.94 -2.33
N GLU A 515 -39.07 -22.27 -3.48
CA GLU A 515 -40.20 -22.34 -4.41
C GLU A 515 -40.41 -23.77 -4.97
N ALA A 516 -39.31 -24.46 -5.30
CA ALA A 516 -39.34 -25.84 -5.75
C ALA A 516 -39.85 -26.80 -4.66
N GLU A 517 -39.46 -26.62 -3.40
CA GLU A 517 -39.97 -27.43 -2.27
C GLU A 517 -41.46 -27.22 -2.01
N LEU A 518 -41.98 -26.00 -2.15
CA LEU A 518 -43.41 -25.73 -2.05
C LEU A 518 -44.16 -26.44 -3.18
N THR A 519 -43.69 -26.28 -4.42
CA THR A 519 -44.26 -26.95 -5.60
C THR A 519 -44.19 -28.48 -5.50
N GLU A 520 -43.13 -29.02 -4.90
CA GLU A 520 -42.95 -30.46 -4.70
C GLU A 520 -43.95 -31.03 -3.68
N ARG A 521 -44.30 -30.27 -2.63
CA ARG A 521 -45.35 -30.64 -1.66
C ARG A 521 -46.73 -30.68 -2.33
N GLU A 522 -47.09 -29.66 -3.11
CA GLU A 522 -48.35 -29.63 -3.88
C GLU A 522 -48.49 -30.85 -4.81
N ILE A 523 -47.39 -31.25 -5.47
CA ILE A 523 -47.37 -32.42 -6.36
C ILE A 523 -47.44 -33.74 -5.58
N ASP A 524 -46.80 -33.86 -4.43
CA ASP A 524 -46.92 -35.07 -3.59
C ASP A 524 -48.31 -35.19 -2.93
N GLU A 525 -48.97 -34.07 -2.60
CA GLU A 525 -50.38 -34.06 -2.20
C GLU A 525 -51.29 -34.51 -3.35
N ALA A 526 -51.07 -34.01 -4.57
CA ALA A 526 -51.78 -34.49 -5.76
C ALA A 526 -51.54 -35.99 -6.03
N ARG A 527 -50.32 -36.50 -5.81
CA ARG A 527 -50.01 -37.94 -5.93
C ARG A 527 -50.68 -38.81 -4.86
N GLN A 528 -50.89 -38.29 -3.65
CA GLN A 528 -51.55 -39.05 -2.57
C GLN A 528 -52.99 -39.46 -2.92
N CYS A 529 -53.69 -38.70 -3.77
CA CYS A 529 -54.98 -39.08 -4.33
C CYS A 529 -54.97 -40.46 -5.03
N TYR A 530 -53.90 -40.73 -5.81
CA TYR A 530 -53.75 -41.98 -6.58
C TYR A 530 -53.19 -43.15 -5.75
N ARG A 531 -52.60 -42.88 -4.58
CA ARG A 531 -52.03 -43.91 -3.67
C ARG A 531 -53.06 -44.97 -3.27
N LYS A 532 -54.33 -44.59 -3.11
CA LYS A 532 -55.46 -45.50 -2.83
C LYS A 532 -55.75 -46.47 -3.98
N VAL A 533 -55.43 -46.11 -5.22
CA VAL A 533 -55.56 -46.97 -6.41
C VAL A 533 -54.35 -47.90 -6.51
N ALA A 534 -53.13 -47.36 -6.42
CA ALA A 534 -51.90 -48.15 -6.49
C ALA A 534 -51.84 -49.29 -5.46
N ALA A 535 -52.31 -49.02 -4.24
CA ALA A 535 -52.41 -50.04 -3.19
C ALA A 535 -53.35 -51.19 -3.55
N ARG A 536 -54.54 -50.85 -4.08
CA ARG A 536 -55.51 -51.84 -4.59
C ARG A 536 -54.94 -52.63 -5.77
N CYS A 537 -54.28 -51.97 -6.71
CA CYS A 537 -53.68 -52.63 -7.87
C CYS A 537 -52.71 -53.74 -7.47
N SER A 538 -51.94 -53.60 -6.39
CA SER A 538 -51.05 -54.68 -5.97
C SER A 538 -51.60 -55.63 -4.92
N GLN A 539 -52.60 -55.22 -4.11
CA GLN A 539 -53.43 -56.18 -3.40
C GLN A 539 -53.99 -57.20 -4.42
N LEU A 540 -54.53 -56.70 -5.54
CA LEU A 540 -54.97 -57.50 -6.68
C LEU A 540 -53.85 -58.32 -7.31
N PHE A 541 -52.63 -57.78 -7.50
CA PHE A 541 -51.51 -58.59 -8.01
C PHE A 541 -51.10 -59.73 -7.07
N PHE A 542 -51.11 -59.54 -5.74
CA PHE A 542 -50.77 -60.63 -4.83
C PHE A 542 -51.90 -61.64 -4.71
N SER A 543 -53.17 -61.21 -4.71
CA SER A 543 -54.30 -62.12 -4.91
C SER A 543 -54.19 -62.90 -6.24
N LEU A 544 -53.62 -62.32 -7.29
CA LEU A 544 -53.39 -62.99 -8.58
C LEU A 544 -52.21 -63.99 -8.54
N VAL A 545 -51.14 -63.69 -7.80
CA VAL A 545 -50.05 -64.65 -7.52
C VAL A 545 -50.53 -65.78 -6.59
N GLU A 546 -51.38 -65.48 -5.62
CA GLU A 546 -51.99 -66.45 -4.71
C GLU A 546 -53.01 -67.35 -5.42
N LEU A 547 -53.71 -66.85 -6.45
CA LEU A 547 -54.61 -67.64 -7.30
C LEU A 547 -53.90 -68.75 -8.10
N ALA A 548 -52.60 -68.61 -8.38
CA ALA A 548 -51.82 -69.69 -9.00
C ALA A 548 -51.72 -70.96 -8.11
N CYS A 549 -51.98 -70.83 -6.81
CA CYS A 549 -52.06 -71.97 -5.88
C CYS A 549 -53.42 -72.68 -5.89
N VAL A 550 -54.42 -72.18 -6.64
CA VAL A 550 -55.72 -72.86 -6.84
C VAL A 550 -55.66 -73.76 -8.07
N GLU A 551 -55.12 -73.27 -9.18
CA GLU A 551 -54.79 -74.08 -10.35
C GLU A 551 -53.60 -73.46 -11.12
N PRO A 552 -52.59 -74.24 -11.57
CA PRO A 552 -51.37 -73.69 -12.18
C PRO A 552 -51.57 -72.85 -13.45
N MET A 553 -52.72 -72.96 -14.12
CA MET A 553 -53.05 -72.14 -15.29
C MET A 553 -53.19 -70.64 -14.99
N TYR A 554 -53.30 -70.24 -13.71
CA TYR A 554 -53.41 -68.84 -13.29
C TYR A 554 -52.06 -68.18 -12.92
N GLN A 555 -50.92 -68.81 -13.23
CA GLN A 555 -49.60 -68.23 -13.00
C GLN A 555 -49.28 -67.13 -14.04
N TYR A 556 -49.37 -65.86 -13.62
CA TYR A 556 -49.04 -64.70 -14.48
C TYR A 556 -47.87 -63.88 -13.95
N SER A 557 -47.03 -63.38 -14.86
CA SER A 557 -45.89 -62.53 -14.50
C SER A 557 -46.33 -61.12 -14.07
N GLN A 558 -45.47 -60.47 -13.28
CA GLN A 558 -45.59 -59.04 -12.98
C GLN A 558 -45.83 -58.20 -14.23
N GLN A 559 -44.99 -58.37 -15.25
CA GLN A 559 -44.96 -57.47 -16.39
C GLN A 559 -46.27 -57.54 -17.17
N TRP A 560 -46.86 -58.74 -17.24
CA TRP A 560 -48.18 -58.95 -17.80
C TRP A 560 -49.26 -58.17 -17.03
N PHE A 561 -49.26 -58.24 -15.70
CA PHE A 561 -50.24 -57.51 -14.88
C PHE A 561 -50.03 -55.98 -14.91
N GLN A 562 -48.79 -55.51 -14.92
CA GLN A 562 -48.46 -54.08 -15.10
C GLN A 562 -48.97 -53.56 -16.45
N ASN A 563 -48.77 -54.34 -17.52
CA ASN A 563 -49.31 -54.02 -18.84
C ASN A 563 -50.85 -54.04 -18.85
N LEU A 564 -51.49 -55.03 -18.21
CA LEU A 564 -52.95 -55.12 -18.09
C LEU A 564 -53.56 -53.89 -17.39
N VAL A 565 -52.98 -53.46 -16.27
CA VAL A 565 -53.41 -52.23 -15.56
C VAL A 565 -53.19 -51.00 -16.44
N SER A 566 -52.05 -50.90 -17.15
CA SER A 566 -51.80 -49.79 -18.09
C SER A 566 -52.76 -49.77 -19.28
N ILE A 567 -53.27 -50.92 -19.73
CA ILE A 567 -54.26 -51.01 -20.81
C ILE A 567 -55.63 -50.58 -20.29
N GLY A 568 -56.06 -51.09 -19.13
CA GLY A 568 -57.34 -50.73 -18.51
C GLY A 568 -57.48 -49.24 -18.24
N ILE A 569 -56.42 -48.59 -17.74
CA ILE A 569 -56.38 -47.12 -17.57
C ILE A 569 -56.51 -46.40 -18.92
N SER A 570 -55.73 -46.80 -19.92
CA SER A 570 -55.77 -46.20 -21.27
C SER A 570 -57.16 -46.30 -21.93
N GLU A 571 -57.86 -47.42 -21.74
CA GLU A 571 -59.22 -47.60 -22.28
C GLU A 571 -60.30 -46.82 -21.51
N LEU A 572 -60.16 -46.67 -20.18
CA LEU A 572 -61.09 -45.85 -19.39
C LEU A 572 -60.93 -44.37 -19.75
N ALA A 573 -59.70 -43.89 -19.89
CA ALA A 573 -59.38 -42.51 -20.26
C ALA A 573 -59.89 -42.14 -21.68
N SER A 574 -59.99 -43.10 -22.61
CA SER A 574 -60.56 -42.85 -23.95
C SER A 574 -62.11 -42.86 -23.92
N LYS A 575 -62.72 -43.79 -23.18
CA LYS A 575 -64.19 -43.88 -23.02
C LYS A 575 -64.76 -42.67 -22.27
N ALA A 576 -64.07 -42.17 -21.24
CA ALA A 576 -64.50 -40.99 -20.49
C ALA A 576 -64.67 -39.73 -21.37
N ARG A 577 -63.81 -39.54 -22.38
CA ARG A 577 -63.86 -38.39 -23.30
C ARG A 577 -65.11 -38.37 -24.20
N PHE A 578 -65.79 -39.50 -24.38
CA PHE A 578 -67.05 -39.57 -25.13
C PHE A 578 -68.29 -39.14 -24.33
N ILE A 579 -68.24 -39.22 -23.00
CA ILE A 579 -69.44 -39.04 -22.13
C ILE A 579 -69.87 -37.56 -22.02
N HIS A 580 -68.98 -36.60 -22.33
CA HIS A 580 -69.27 -35.16 -22.25
C HIS A 580 -69.79 -34.50 -23.54
N LYS A 581 -70.27 -35.28 -24.52
CA LYS A 581 -70.85 -34.74 -25.79
C LYS A 581 -72.19 -35.37 -26.18
N VAL A 582 -73.21 -35.18 -25.34
CA VAL A 582 -74.62 -35.34 -25.75
C VAL A 582 -75.40 -34.11 -25.33
N ILE A 583 -75.76 -33.26 -26.30
CA ILE A 583 -76.79 -32.23 -26.12
C ILE A 583 -78.13 -32.88 -26.42
N VAL A 584 -79.03 -32.91 -25.43
CA VAL A 584 -80.43 -33.28 -25.66
C VAL A 584 -81.20 -32.03 -26.03
N MET A 585 -81.40 -31.81 -27.33
CA MET A 585 -82.49 -30.96 -27.81
C MET A 585 -83.76 -31.81 -27.97
N ARG A 586 -84.92 -31.13 -27.90
CA ARG A 586 -86.26 -31.72 -28.00
C ARG A 586 -86.73 -31.83 -29.45
#